data_AF-A0A2V6Y9M0-F1
#
_entry.id   AF-A0A2V6Y9M0-F1
#
_cell.length_a   1.000
_cell.length_b   1.000
_cell.length_c   1.000
_cell.angle_alpha   90.00
_cell.angle_beta   90.00
_cell.angle_gamma   90.00
#
_symmetry.space_group_name_H-M   'P 1'
#
loop_
_entity.id
_entity.type
_entity.pdbx_description
1 polymer ?
#
loop_
_entity_poly.entity_id
_entity_poly.type
_entity_poly.pdbx_seq_one_letter_code
_entity_poly.pdbx_strand_id
1 'polypeptide(L)'
;MSGNGASALGVKQVGYFDCAGGGQVVVDGRVAFVAHMKAPHGTTVVDVSDPARPRQLASIEVPAGTHSHKVRAGNGLMLVNREAHGQASSPNAPRGLGIYDVSNPSRPREITLWRSGGTGVHRFTFDGRYAYISPEMDGYLGNIVVILDLADPSRPQEVGRWWMPGQWA
;
A
#
# COMPACT_ATOMS: atom_id res chain seq x y z
N MET A 1 21.07 -14.58 26.04
CA MET A 1 19.84 -14.45 25.24
C MET A 1 18.95 -13.42 25.90
N SER A 2 19.08 -12.15 25.51
CA SER A 2 18.29 -11.04 26.07
C SER A 2 17.06 -10.82 25.20
N GLY A 3 15.92 -11.38 25.61
CA GLY A 3 14.64 -11.19 24.94
C GLY A 3 14.11 -9.78 25.19
N ASN A 4 14.23 -8.90 24.21
CA ASN A 4 13.46 -7.65 24.14
C ASN A 4 12.00 -7.97 23.78
N GLY A 5 11.29 -8.70 24.65
CA GLY A 5 9.86 -8.96 24.46
C GLY A 5 9.05 -7.72 24.80
N ALA A 6 8.18 -7.28 23.90
CA ALA A 6 7.16 -6.29 24.23
C ALA A 6 6.30 -6.82 25.40
N SER A 7 6.01 -5.96 26.39
CA SER A 7 5.11 -6.29 27.50
C SER A 7 3.74 -5.68 27.27
N ALA A 8 2.70 -6.42 27.65
CA ALA A 8 1.33 -5.94 27.62
C ALA A 8 0.51 -6.63 28.72
N LEU A 9 -0.47 -5.92 29.27
CA LEU A 9 -1.37 -6.43 30.32
C LEU A 9 -2.73 -6.80 29.71
N GLY A 10 -3.29 -7.93 30.13
CA GLY A 10 -4.61 -8.39 29.64
C GLY A 10 -4.61 -8.96 28.22
N VAL A 11 -3.44 -9.14 27.60
CA VAL A 11 -3.28 -9.78 26.29
C VAL A 11 -2.21 -10.87 26.35
N LYS A 12 -2.39 -11.91 25.55
CA LYS A 12 -1.44 -13.02 25.41
C LYS A 12 -0.91 -13.04 23.99
N GLN A 13 0.41 -12.97 23.83
CA GLN A 13 1.03 -13.21 22.53
C GLN A 13 0.76 -14.66 22.09
N VAL A 14 0.14 -14.82 20.93
CA VAL A 14 -0.14 -16.14 20.33
C VAL A 14 0.90 -16.54 19.28
N GLY A 15 1.59 -15.56 18.70
CA GLY A 15 2.67 -15.77 17.74
C GLY A 15 3.44 -14.47 17.50
N TYR A 16 4.50 -14.56 16.70
CA TYR A 16 5.36 -13.45 16.34
C TYR A 16 5.94 -13.68 14.94
N PHE A 17 6.06 -12.61 14.17
CA PHE A 17 6.67 -12.62 12.84
C PHE A 17 7.54 -11.38 12.71
N ASP A 18 8.84 -11.56 12.51
CA ASP A 18 9.78 -10.46 12.34
C ASP A 18 9.88 -10.05 10.86
N CYS A 19 9.84 -8.75 10.59
CA CYS A 19 10.04 -8.16 9.27
C CYS A 19 10.37 -6.67 9.42
N ALA A 20 10.76 -6.01 8.33
CA ALA A 20 11.17 -4.60 8.37
C ALA A 20 10.12 -3.66 9.01
N GLY A 21 8.83 -3.95 8.83
CA GLY A 21 7.71 -3.27 9.49
C GLY A 21 7.62 -1.75 9.31
N GLY A 22 6.98 -1.09 10.28
CA GLY A 22 6.86 0.37 10.42
C GLY A 22 5.78 1.05 9.59
N GLY A 23 5.25 0.39 8.56
CA GLY A 23 4.16 0.90 7.74
C GLY A 23 2.80 0.39 8.20
N GLN A 24 1.90 0.19 7.23
CA GLN A 24 0.55 -0.30 7.47
C GLN A 24 0.47 -1.83 7.42
N VAL A 25 -0.41 -2.40 8.26
CA VAL A 25 -0.78 -3.82 8.22
C VAL A 25 -2.27 -3.93 7.91
N VAL A 26 -2.63 -4.82 6.98
CA VAL A 26 -4.02 -5.22 6.72
C VAL A 26 -4.11 -6.74 6.61
N VAL A 27 -5.26 -7.31 6.94
CA VAL A 27 -5.53 -8.74 6.80
C VAL A 27 -6.73 -8.93 5.89
N ASP A 28 -6.58 -9.77 4.86
CA ASP A 28 -7.67 -10.25 4.01
C ASP A 28 -7.75 -11.77 4.14
N GLY A 29 -8.82 -12.26 4.78
CA GLY A 29 -8.97 -13.67 5.14
C GLY A 29 -7.83 -14.18 6.02
N ARG A 30 -6.98 -15.04 5.47
CA ARG A 30 -5.84 -15.69 6.15
C ARG A 30 -4.49 -15.10 5.78
N VAL A 31 -4.48 -13.98 5.05
CA VAL A 31 -3.26 -13.36 4.55
C VAL A 31 -3.12 -11.97 5.14
N ALA A 32 -1.98 -11.70 5.78
CA ALA A 32 -1.58 -10.37 6.21
C ALA A 32 -0.66 -9.73 5.17
N PHE A 33 -0.89 -8.46 4.87
CA PHE A 33 -0.05 -7.63 4.02
C PHE A 33 0.57 -6.55 4.89
N VAL A 34 1.90 -6.54 4.99
CA VAL A 34 2.67 -5.64 5.84
C VAL A 34 3.47 -4.71 4.94
N ALA A 35 3.04 -3.46 4.81
CA ALA A 35 3.79 -2.44 4.10
C ALA A 35 4.92 -1.89 4.98
N HIS A 36 6.03 -1.51 4.35
CA HIS A 36 7.26 -1.13 5.04
C HIS A 36 7.64 0.33 4.78
N MET A 37 8.26 0.97 5.78
CA MET A 37 8.63 2.38 5.69
C MET A 37 9.77 2.67 4.71
N LYS A 38 10.69 1.72 4.52
CA LYS A 38 11.97 2.00 3.89
C LYS A 38 12.29 1.01 2.78
N ALA A 39 12.64 1.56 1.62
CA ALA A 39 13.26 0.82 0.52
C ALA A 39 14.51 0.04 1.01
N PRO A 40 14.77 -1.16 0.47
CA PRO A 40 14.06 -1.78 -0.65
C PRO A 40 12.74 -2.45 -0.26
N HIS A 41 12.39 -2.53 1.02
CA HIS A 41 11.19 -3.24 1.46
C HIS A 41 9.92 -2.45 1.11
N GLY A 42 9.05 -3.04 0.27
CA GLY A 42 7.74 -2.49 -0.06
C GLY A 42 6.64 -3.13 0.74
N THR A 43 6.38 -4.41 0.51
CA THR A 43 5.33 -5.15 1.22
C THR A 43 5.72 -6.61 1.40
N THR A 44 5.63 -7.10 2.63
CA THR A 44 5.70 -8.53 2.94
C THR A 44 4.28 -9.12 2.99
N VAL A 45 4.08 -10.23 2.30
CA VAL A 45 2.82 -11.01 2.32
C VAL A 45 3.03 -12.22 3.21
N VAL A 46 2.14 -12.42 4.18
CA VAL A 46 2.29 -13.41 5.25
C VAL A 46 1.04 -14.26 5.37
N ASP A 47 1.19 -15.58 5.35
CA ASP A 47 0.18 -16.53 5.75
C ASP A 47 0.04 -16.50 7.27
N VAL A 48 -1.15 -16.14 7.74
CA VAL A 48 -1.51 -16.05 9.16
C VAL A 48 -2.65 -17.03 9.50
N SER A 49 -2.81 -18.09 8.69
CA SER A 49 -3.82 -19.14 8.93
C SER A 49 -3.60 -19.88 10.25
N ASP A 50 -2.33 -20.13 10.61
CA ASP A 50 -1.92 -20.53 11.94
C ASP A 50 -1.30 -19.32 12.64
N PRO A 51 -2.01 -18.66 13.58
CA PRO A 51 -1.50 -17.46 14.25
C PRO A 51 -0.29 -17.74 15.14
N ALA A 52 -0.02 -19.00 15.51
CA ALA A 52 1.19 -19.38 16.25
C ALA A 52 2.41 -19.58 15.34
N ARG A 53 2.20 -19.76 14.03
CA ARG A 53 3.24 -20.05 13.04
C ARG A 53 3.05 -19.26 11.74
N PRO A 54 3.05 -17.92 11.80
CA PRO A 54 2.96 -17.08 10.62
C PRO A 54 4.14 -17.35 9.67
N ARG A 55 3.88 -17.36 8.36
CA ARG A 55 4.88 -17.71 7.35
C ARG A 55 4.86 -16.73 6.18
N GLN A 56 6.03 -16.24 5.79
CA GLN A 56 6.14 -15.41 4.59
C GLN A 56 5.73 -16.18 3.34
N LEU A 57 4.86 -15.57 2.54
CA LEU A 57 4.44 -16.06 1.23
C LEU A 57 5.22 -15.37 0.10
N ALA A 58 5.39 -14.05 0.20
CA ALA A 58 6.07 -13.24 -0.80
C ALA A 58 6.63 -11.94 -0.20
N SER A 59 7.52 -11.29 -0.93
CA SER A 59 8.00 -9.94 -0.64
C SER A 59 7.99 -9.13 -1.94
N ILE A 60 7.56 -7.87 -1.84
CA ILE A 60 7.57 -6.90 -2.93
C ILE A 60 8.57 -5.82 -2.56
N GLU A 61 9.52 -5.59 -3.47
CA GLU A 61 10.53 -4.55 -3.30
C GLU A 61 10.14 -3.24 -3.99
N VAL A 62 10.75 -2.16 -3.54
CA VAL A 62 10.63 -0.83 -4.13
C VAL A 62 12.02 -0.23 -4.37
N PRO A 63 12.18 0.59 -5.42
CA PRO A 63 13.44 1.29 -5.65
C PRO A 63 13.82 2.21 -4.48
N ALA A 64 15.11 2.49 -4.34
CA ALA A 64 15.58 3.54 -3.44
C ALA A 64 14.87 4.88 -3.73
N GLY A 65 14.63 5.67 -2.69
CA GLY A 65 13.89 6.94 -2.82
C GLY A 65 12.40 6.79 -3.15
N THR A 66 11.83 5.60 -2.95
CA THR A 66 10.38 5.34 -3.03
C THR A 66 9.82 5.00 -1.66
N HIS A 67 8.73 5.66 -1.27
CA HIS A 67 7.89 5.28 -0.13
C HIS A 67 6.70 4.45 -0.63
N SER A 68 6.45 3.31 0.01
CA SER A 68 5.37 2.35 -0.33
C SER A 68 4.83 1.67 0.94
N HIS A 69 4.51 2.49 1.93
CA HIS A 69 4.29 2.11 3.31
C HIS A 69 2.81 2.05 3.72
N LYS A 70 1.89 2.21 2.76
CA LYS A 70 0.44 2.05 2.89
C LYS A 70 -0.03 0.91 2.02
N VAL A 71 -0.94 0.10 2.55
CA VAL A 71 -1.50 -1.07 1.86
C VAL A 71 -2.97 -1.25 2.20
N ARG A 72 -3.76 -1.62 1.19
CA ARG A 72 -5.11 -2.17 1.33
C ARG A 72 -5.20 -3.42 0.47
N ALA A 73 -6.01 -4.37 0.89
CA ALA A 73 -6.27 -5.58 0.13
C ALA A 73 -7.75 -5.97 0.26
N GLY A 74 -8.27 -6.63 -0.76
CA GLY A 74 -9.63 -7.13 -0.82
C GLY A 74 -9.98 -7.59 -2.24
N ASN A 75 -10.90 -8.55 -2.36
CA ASN A 75 -11.40 -9.04 -3.65
C ASN A 75 -10.27 -9.50 -4.61
N GLY A 76 -9.23 -10.14 -4.06
CA GLY A 76 -8.08 -10.61 -4.85
C GLY A 76 -7.13 -9.51 -5.34
N LEU A 77 -7.34 -8.26 -4.94
CA LEU A 77 -6.47 -7.13 -5.25
C LEU A 77 -5.72 -6.64 -4.01
N MET A 78 -4.52 -6.13 -4.23
CA MET A 78 -3.74 -5.36 -3.26
C MET A 78 -3.34 -4.04 -3.87
N LEU A 79 -3.58 -2.95 -3.14
CA LEU A 79 -3.19 -1.60 -3.51
C LEU A 79 -2.08 -1.14 -2.58
N VAL A 80 -1.08 -0.46 -3.14
CA VAL A 80 0.02 0.16 -2.41
C VAL A 80 0.26 1.58 -2.91
N ASN A 81 0.68 2.45 -1.99
CA ASN A 81 1.07 3.79 -2.39
C ASN A 81 2.47 3.78 -3.03
N ARG A 82 2.75 4.72 -3.93
CA ARG A 82 4.08 4.94 -4.49
C ARG A 82 4.36 6.44 -4.46
N GLU A 83 5.31 6.84 -3.61
CA GLU A 83 5.71 8.24 -3.45
C GLU A 83 7.20 8.41 -3.69
N ALA A 84 7.56 9.50 -4.35
CA ALA A 84 8.93 10.01 -4.34
C ALA A 84 9.28 10.50 -2.93
N HIS A 85 10.37 9.97 -2.37
CA HIS A 85 10.82 10.34 -1.04
C HIS A 85 12.33 10.59 -0.98
N GLY A 86 12.68 11.80 -0.51
CA GLY A 86 14.06 12.22 -0.26
C GLY A 86 14.87 12.50 -1.53
N GLN A 87 16.11 12.94 -1.33
CA GLN A 87 17.06 13.32 -2.39
C GLN A 87 17.45 12.14 -3.31
N ALA A 88 17.22 10.90 -2.87
CA ALA A 88 17.50 9.70 -3.65
C ALA A 88 16.40 9.37 -4.69
N SER A 89 15.29 10.13 -4.70
CA SER A 89 14.21 9.86 -5.64
C SER A 89 14.57 10.33 -7.05
N SER A 90 14.55 9.40 -8.00
CA SER A 90 14.72 9.73 -9.42
C SER A 90 13.56 10.61 -9.91
N PRO A 91 13.80 11.57 -10.82
CA PRO A 91 12.73 12.30 -11.50
C PRO A 91 11.71 11.36 -12.17
N ASN A 92 12.17 10.19 -12.62
CA ASN A 92 11.35 9.17 -13.29
C ASN A 92 10.86 8.07 -12.33
N ALA A 93 11.02 8.23 -11.02
CA ALA A 93 10.56 7.24 -10.06
C ALA A 93 9.04 7.00 -10.22
N PRO A 94 8.58 5.74 -10.10
CA PRO A 94 7.14 5.43 -10.15
C PRO A 94 6.40 6.15 -9.00
N ARG A 95 5.36 6.90 -9.35
CA ARG A 95 4.53 7.69 -8.41
C ARG A 95 3.06 7.42 -8.69
N GLY A 96 2.27 7.29 -7.62
CA GLY A 96 0.83 7.08 -7.69
C GLY A 96 0.38 5.86 -6.88
N LEU A 97 -0.48 5.04 -7.46
CA LEU A 97 -1.10 3.88 -6.81
C LEU A 97 -0.73 2.58 -7.55
N GLY A 98 0.07 1.74 -6.92
CA GLY A 98 0.37 0.40 -7.43
C GLY A 98 -0.79 -0.54 -7.17
N ILE A 99 -1.23 -1.27 -8.19
CA ILE A 99 -2.36 -2.20 -8.14
C ILE A 99 -1.84 -3.59 -8.51
N TYR A 100 -2.04 -4.55 -7.61
CA TYR A 100 -1.53 -5.91 -7.70
C TYR A 100 -2.65 -6.93 -7.69
N ASP A 101 -2.50 -7.96 -8.52
CA ASP A 101 -3.21 -9.22 -8.41
C ASP A 101 -2.57 -10.04 -7.28
N VAL A 102 -3.38 -10.37 -6.28
CA VAL A 102 -3.00 -11.21 -5.13
C VAL A 102 -3.96 -12.39 -4.94
N SER A 103 -4.70 -12.75 -6.00
CA SER A 103 -5.52 -13.97 -6.02
C SER A 103 -4.71 -15.23 -5.67
N ASN A 104 -3.42 -15.25 -6.04
CA ASN A 104 -2.41 -16.12 -5.45
C ASN A 104 -1.42 -15.28 -4.60
N PRO A 105 -1.56 -15.27 -3.26
CA PRO A 105 -0.74 -14.42 -2.38
C PRO A 105 0.74 -14.83 -2.31
N SER A 106 1.09 -16.05 -2.75
CA SER A 106 2.49 -16.49 -2.86
C SER A 106 3.17 -16.01 -4.15
N ARG A 107 2.38 -15.46 -5.10
CA ARG A 107 2.90 -14.90 -6.35
C ARG A 107 2.17 -13.61 -6.74
N PRO A 108 2.27 -12.54 -5.94
CA PRO A 108 1.71 -11.23 -6.27
C PRO A 108 2.23 -10.75 -7.63
N ARG A 109 1.36 -10.15 -8.44
CA ARG A 109 1.73 -9.61 -9.74
C ARG A 109 1.21 -8.19 -9.88
N GLU A 110 2.10 -7.26 -10.20
CA GLU A 110 1.68 -5.89 -10.54
C GLU A 110 0.81 -5.93 -11.81
N ILE A 111 -0.41 -5.42 -11.69
CA ILE A 111 -1.32 -5.26 -12.82
C ILE A 111 -1.00 -3.94 -13.51
N THR A 112 -0.96 -2.85 -12.75
CA THR A 112 -0.69 -1.52 -13.26
C THR A 112 -0.23 -0.58 -12.15
N LEU A 113 0.43 0.50 -12.55
CA LEU A 113 0.68 1.67 -11.72
C LEU A 113 -0.18 2.81 -12.25
N TRP A 114 -1.23 3.17 -11.51
CA TRP A 114 -1.97 4.40 -11.80
C TRP A 114 -1.12 5.59 -11.40
N ARG A 115 -0.73 6.42 -12.39
CA ARG A 115 0.19 7.54 -12.18
C ARG A 115 -0.58 8.77 -11.71
N SER A 116 -0.09 9.38 -10.64
CA SER A 116 -0.56 10.67 -10.15
C SER A 116 0.42 11.78 -10.50
N GLY A 117 -0.02 13.04 -10.37
CA GLY A 117 0.88 14.18 -10.33
C GLY A 117 1.71 14.24 -9.05
N GLY A 118 2.54 15.28 -8.97
CA GLY A 118 3.28 15.65 -7.76
C GLY A 118 4.23 14.57 -7.24
N THR A 119 4.20 14.35 -5.93
CA THR A 119 5.06 13.37 -5.25
C THR A 119 4.53 11.94 -5.30
N GLY A 120 3.24 11.74 -5.55
CA GLY A 120 2.60 10.42 -5.53
C GLY A 120 1.28 10.42 -4.76
N VAL A 121 0.73 9.23 -4.50
CA VAL A 121 -0.37 9.06 -3.56
C VAL A 121 0.22 8.77 -2.19
N HIS A 122 -0.20 9.50 -1.14
CA HIS A 122 0.24 9.23 0.23
C HIS A 122 -0.73 8.31 0.98
N ARG A 123 -1.96 8.77 1.23
CA ARG A 123 -3.02 7.96 1.87
C ARG A 123 -4.11 7.60 0.88
N PHE A 124 -4.70 6.44 1.11
CA PHE A 124 -5.85 5.96 0.36
C PHE A 124 -6.62 4.92 1.18
N THR A 125 -7.84 4.63 0.75
CA THR A 125 -8.58 3.44 1.18
C THR A 125 -9.18 2.73 -0.03
N PHE A 126 -9.60 1.48 0.16
CA PHE A 126 -10.12 0.61 -0.88
C PHE A 126 -11.21 -0.28 -0.28
N ASP A 127 -12.33 -0.43 -0.98
CA ASP A 127 -13.50 -1.19 -0.51
C ASP A 127 -13.69 -2.54 -1.22
N GLY A 128 -12.75 -2.96 -2.07
CA GLY A 128 -12.85 -4.17 -2.90
C GLY A 128 -13.22 -3.88 -4.36
N ARG A 129 -13.66 -2.66 -4.68
CA ARG A 129 -13.88 -2.20 -6.06
C ARG A 129 -13.39 -0.77 -6.29
N TYR A 130 -13.71 0.17 -5.41
CA TYR A 130 -13.34 1.57 -5.55
C TYR A 130 -12.15 1.91 -4.67
N ALA A 131 -11.18 2.62 -5.24
CA ALA A 131 -10.08 3.22 -4.51
C ALA A 131 -10.35 4.71 -4.29
N TYR A 132 -10.28 5.14 -3.04
CA TYR A 132 -10.46 6.53 -2.63
C TYR A 132 -9.09 7.07 -2.25
N ILE A 133 -8.53 7.91 -3.11
CA ILE A 133 -7.14 8.34 -3.07
C ILE A 133 -7.06 9.86 -2.91
N SER A 134 -5.91 10.34 -2.41
CA SER A 134 -5.62 11.77 -2.28
C SER A 134 -4.40 12.20 -3.14
N PRO A 135 -4.48 12.20 -4.48
CA PRO A 135 -3.38 12.61 -5.35
C PRO A 135 -3.29 14.12 -5.52
N GLU A 136 -2.16 14.61 -6.01
CA GLU A 136 -2.03 15.91 -6.68
C GLU A 136 -2.46 15.75 -8.16
N MET A 137 -3.21 16.72 -8.69
CA MET A 137 -3.78 16.68 -10.04
C MET A 137 -3.56 18.03 -10.76
N ASP A 138 -3.37 17.98 -12.08
CA ASP A 138 -3.20 19.17 -12.91
C ASP A 138 -4.41 20.12 -12.77
N GLY A 139 -4.12 21.42 -12.66
CA GLY A 139 -5.12 22.46 -12.44
C GLY A 139 -5.54 22.66 -10.98
N TYR A 140 -5.07 21.80 -10.05
CA TYR A 140 -5.41 21.90 -8.63
C TYR A 140 -4.22 22.31 -7.77
N LEU A 141 -4.52 23.05 -6.69
CA LEU A 141 -3.59 23.42 -5.64
C LEU A 141 -3.57 22.32 -4.57
N GLY A 142 -2.53 21.49 -4.62
CA GLY A 142 -2.27 20.41 -3.66
C GLY A 142 -3.14 19.17 -3.89
N ASN A 143 -3.34 18.38 -2.83
CA ASN A 143 -4.10 17.14 -2.93
C ASN A 143 -5.61 17.39 -2.98
N ILE A 144 -6.31 16.59 -3.79
CA ILE A 144 -7.78 16.52 -3.85
C ILE A 144 -8.23 15.07 -3.63
N VAL A 145 -9.54 14.85 -3.48
CA VAL A 145 -10.09 13.47 -3.46
C VAL A 145 -10.32 13.01 -4.88
N VAL A 146 -9.83 11.82 -5.22
CA VAL A 146 -10.14 11.13 -6.48
C VAL A 146 -10.65 9.72 -6.15
N ILE A 147 -11.69 9.29 -6.87
CA ILE A 147 -12.31 7.97 -6.74
C ILE A 147 -12.06 7.20 -8.04
N LEU A 148 -11.36 6.08 -7.94
CA LEU A 148 -11.10 5.18 -9.06
C LEU A 148 -11.99 3.93 -8.95
N ASP A 149 -12.72 3.58 -10.01
CA ASP A 149 -13.35 2.26 -10.17
C ASP A 149 -12.30 1.27 -10.72
N LEU A 150 -12.13 0.16 -10.02
CA LEU A 150 -11.21 -0.93 -10.37
C LEU A 150 -11.94 -2.17 -10.87
N ALA A 151 -13.15 -2.03 -11.42
CA ALA A 151 -13.85 -3.10 -12.14
C ALA A 151 -12.95 -3.76 -13.21
N ASP A 152 -12.13 -2.97 -13.90
CA ASP A 152 -10.97 -3.43 -14.67
C ASP A 152 -9.69 -2.85 -14.04
N PRO A 153 -8.98 -3.61 -13.20
CA PRO A 153 -7.80 -3.11 -12.49
C PRO A 153 -6.61 -2.83 -13.42
N SER A 154 -6.63 -3.31 -14.68
CA SER A 154 -5.63 -2.97 -15.68
C SER A 154 -5.83 -1.58 -16.27
N ARG A 155 -7.05 -1.06 -16.17
CA ARG A 155 -7.43 0.26 -16.67
C ARG A 155 -8.35 0.98 -15.66
N PRO A 156 -7.81 1.41 -14.50
CA PRO A 156 -8.55 2.15 -13.49
C PRO A 156 -9.25 3.36 -14.08
N GLN A 157 -10.53 3.53 -13.79
CA GLN A 157 -11.33 4.64 -14.31
C GLN A 157 -11.65 5.61 -13.20
N GLU A 158 -11.36 6.88 -13.42
CA GLU A 158 -11.84 7.91 -12.51
C GLU A 158 -13.35 8.08 -12.67
N VAL A 159 -14.08 7.91 -11.57
CA VAL A 159 -15.55 8.02 -11.52
C VAL A 159 -16.03 9.19 -10.67
N GLY A 160 -15.12 9.87 -9.99
CA GLY A 160 -15.43 11.07 -9.23
C GLY A 160 -14.17 11.73 -8.68
N ARG A 161 -14.28 13.03 -8.45
CA ARG A 161 -13.29 13.80 -7.70
C ARG A 161 -13.99 14.90 -6.91
N TRP A 162 -13.37 15.35 -5.83
CA TRP A 162 -13.85 16.45 -5.02
C TRP A 162 -12.70 17.30 -4.52
N TRP A 163 -12.91 18.61 -4.47
CA TRP A 163 -11.95 19.61 -4.02
C TRP A 163 -12.66 20.70 -3.22
N MET A 164 -11.91 21.42 -2.38
CA MET A 164 -12.42 22.60 -1.69
C MET A 164 -12.51 23.80 -2.64
N PRO A 165 -13.51 24.70 -2.47
CA PRO A 165 -13.52 25.98 -3.17
C PRO A 165 -12.18 26.72 -3.03
N GLY A 166 -11.63 27.20 -4.16
CA GLY A 166 -10.33 27.86 -4.21
C GLY A 166 -9.12 26.94 -4.45
N GLN A 167 -9.30 25.61 -4.48
CA GLN A 167 -8.23 24.69 -4.90
C GLN A 167 -8.09 24.54 -6.41
N TRP A 168 -8.97 25.13 -7.22
CA TRP A 168 -8.89 25.07 -8.67
C TRP A 168 -8.54 26.47 -9.19
N ALA A 169 -7.49 26.56 -10.01
CA ALA A 169 -7.09 27.75 -10.75
C ALA A 169 -7.83 27.90 -12.08
#